data_AF-A0A519K019-F1
#
_entry.id   AF-A0A519K019-F1
#
_cell.length_a   1.000
_cell.length_b   1.000
_cell.length_c   1.000
_cell.angle_alpha   90.00
_cell.angle_beta   90.00
_cell.angle_gamma   90.00
#
_symmetry.space_group_name_H-M   'P 1'
#
loop_
_entity.id
_entity.type
_entity.pdbx_description
1 polymer ?
#
loop_
_entity_poly.entity_id
_entity_poly.type
_entity_poly.pdbx_seq_one_letter_code
_entity_poly.pdbx_strand_id
1 'polypeptide(L)'
;MKQVITLFFLFSSILFFGQSGELDTNFGVGGFLITPDLGTGGKIAVMPDDRIVMIGGHSEFNVIRLMPDGTPDNSFGTAGVSSVNFGDEDDDAWDVAVQPDGKIVILGVIDGDPTTNNQSFGVARLNADGSLDTSFNGTGKLVFDLDNPENYPQALALQPDGKILVAGYTKPVGSCDFV
;
A
#
# COMPACT_ATOMS: atom_id res chain seq x y z
N MET A 1 -37.58 13.03 3.23
CA MET A 1 -37.08 12.04 4.19
C MET A 1 -35.81 11.44 3.60
N LYS A 2 -34.62 11.84 4.09
CA LYS A 2 -33.37 11.15 3.73
C LYS A 2 -33.32 9.89 4.60
N GLN A 3 -33.37 8.71 3.97
CA GLN A 3 -33.18 7.46 4.70
C GLN A 3 -31.73 7.41 5.16
N VAL A 4 -31.52 7.34 6.48
CA VAL A 4 -30.22 7.03 7.07
C VAL A 4 -30.14 5.51 7.09
N ILE A 5 -29.43 4.94 6.11
CA ILE A 5 -29.11 3.51 6.10
C ILE A 5 -27.92 3.35 7.04
N THR A 6 -28.18 2.96 8.28
CA THR A 6 -27.15 2.52 9.22
C THR A 6 -26.75 1.10 8.81
N LEU A 7 -25.65 0.98 8.08
CA LEU A 7 -25.10 -0.31 7.64
C LEU A 7 -23.84 -0.59 8.46
N PHE A 8 -23.90 -1.63 9.32
CA PHE A 8 -22.74 -2.16 10.02
C PHE A 8 -21.88 -2.92 9.01
N PHE A 9 -20.65 -2.48 8.77
CA PHE A 9 -19.69 -3.21 7.96
C PHE A 9 -18.48 -3.65 8.79
N LEU A 10 -18.16 -4.93 8.71
CA LEU A 10 -16.90 -5.54 9.18
C LEU A 10 -15.82 -5.51 8.07
N PHE A 11 -16.01 -4.71 7.01
CA PHE A 11 -15.10 -4.62 5.88
C PHE A 11 -14.65 -3.17 5.67
N SER A 12 -13.38 -2.99 5.31
CA SER A 12 -12.80 -1.74 4.86
C SER A 12 -13.66 -1.15 3.73
N SER A 13 -14.20 0.06 3.92
CA SER A 13 -15.09 0.70 2.95
C SER A 13 -14.40 1.92 2.35
N ILE A 14 -14.35 1.98 1.02
CA ILE A 14 -13.90 3.16 0.27
C ILE A 14 -15.12 3.83 -0.36
N LEU A 15 -15.16 5.15 -0.24
CA LEU A 15 -16.20 6.01 -0.80
C LEU A 15 -15.58 6.88 -1.89
N PHE A 16 -16.27 6.98 -3.02
CA PHE A 16 -15.90 7.89 -4.11
C PHE A 16 -16.85 9.06 -4.16
N PHE A 17 -16.31 10.25 -4.38
CA PHE A 17 -17.09 11.46 -4.50
C PHE A 17 -16.84 12.12 -5.86
N GLY A 18 -17.90 12.59 -6.51
CA GLY A 18 -17.79 13.48 -7.65
C GLY A 18 -17.22 14.85 -7.24
N GLN A 19 -16.86 15.67 -8.23
CA GLN A 19 -16.20 16.95 -7.97
C GLN A 19 -17.05 17.92 -7.13
N SER A 20 -18.37 17.77 -7.13
CA SER A 20 -19.28 18.55 -6.28
C SER A 20 -19.54 17.94 -4.89
N GLY A 21 -18.85 16.85 -4.54
CA GLY A 21 -18.89 16.21 -3.23
C GLY A 21 -20.04 15.21 -3.02
N GLU A 22 -20.82 14.90 -4.06
CA GLU A 22 -21.79 13.81 -4.06
C GLU A 22 -21.11 12.45 -4.13
N LEU A 23 -21.68 11.45 -3.44
CA LEU A 23 -21.23 10.06 -3.58
C LEU A 23 -21.40 9.60 -5.03
N ASP A 24 -20.33 9.12 -5.65
CA ASP A 24 -20.39 8.49 -6.96
C ASP A 24 -20.92 7.07 -6.83
N THR A 25 -22.20 6.89 -7.13
CA THR A 25 -22.87 5.59 -7.04
C THR A 25 -22.50 4.61 -8.15
N ASN A 26 -21.75 5.06 -9.17
CA ASN A 26 -21.25 4.19 -10.24
C ASN A 26 -19.96 3.47 -9.84
N PHE A 27 -19.32 3.88 -8.75
CA PHE A 27 -18.13 3.23 -8.24
C PHE A 27 -18.49 2.00 -7.41
N GLY A 28 -17.93 0.84 -7.76
CA GLY A 28 -18.19 -0.43 -7.09
C GLY A 28 -19.69 -0.80 -7.09
N VAL A 29 -20.17 -1.33 -5.97
CA VAL A 29 -21.58 -1.70 -5.79
C VAL A 29 -22.30 -0.59 -5.05
N GLY A 30 -22.90 0.34 -5.80
CA GLY A 30 -23.71 1.43 -5.25
C GLY A 30 -22.89 2.50 -4.52
N GLY A 31 -21.66 2.76 -4.96
CA GLY A 31 -20.72 3.70 -4.34
C GLY A 31 -19.81 3.09 -3.29
N PHE A 32 -19.90 1.76 -3.08
CA PHE A 32 -19.09 1.02 -2.12
C PHE A 32 -18.25 -0.02 -2.81
N LEU A 33 -16.98 -0.06 -2.43
CA LEU A 33 -16.07 -1.12 -2.81
C LEU A 33 -16.13 -2.27 -1.80
N ILE A 34 -16.25 -3.50 -2.29
CA ILE A 34 -16.05 -4.73 -1.51
C ILE A 34 -14.81 -5.43 -2.07
N THR A 35 -13.70 -5.33 -1.37
CA THR A 35 -12.45 -6.01 -1.72
C THR A 35 -12.20 -7.20 -0.81
N PRO A 36 -11.31 -8.13 -1.21
CA PRO A 36 -10.65 -9.01 -0.25
C PRO A 36 -10.09 -8.20 0.92
N ASP A 37 -10.02 -8.84 2.08
CA ASP A 37 -9.32 -8.28 3.24
C ASP A 37 -7.84 -8.12 2.88
N LEU A 38 -7.35 -6.88 2.83
CA LEU A 38 -5.94 -6.57 2.60
C LEU A 38 -5.18 -6.48 3.93
N GLY A 39 -5.86 -6.74 5.05
CA GLY A 39 -5.34 -6.51 6.38
C GLY A 39 -5.38 -5.04 6.79
N THR A 40 -4.40 -4.63 7.61
CA THR A 40 -4.33 -3.28 8.17
C THR A 40 -3.55 -2.32 7.27
N GLY A 41 -3.58 -1.02 7.56
CA GLY A 41 -2.68 -0.05 6.91
C GLY A 41 -3.12 0.53 5.56
N GLY A 42 -4.35 0.27 5.11
CA GLY A 42 -4.89 0.67 3.81
C GLY A 42 -4.46 2.04 3.24
N LYS A 43 -3.72 2.05 2.12
CA LYS A 43 -3.49 3.23 1.27
C LYS A 43 -3.93 2.97 -0.16
N ILE A 44 -4.23 4.06 -0.87
CA ILE A 44 -4.67 4.02 -2.26
C ILE A 44 -3.87 5.02 -3.10
N ALA A 45 -3.64 4.69 -4.36
CA ALA A 45 -3.10 5.61 -5.35
C ALA A 45 -3.78 5.40 -6.71
N VAL A 46 -3.85 6.48 -7.49
CA VAL A 46 -4.36 6.46 -8.87
C VAL A 46 -3.19 6.30 -9.82
N MET A 47 -3.30 5.36 -10.75
CA MET A 47 -2.33 5.12 -11.81
C MET A 47 -2.52 6.11 -12.97
N PRO A 48 -1.51 6.33 -13.82
CA PRO A 48 -1.61 7.20 -14.99
C PRO A 48 -2.71 6.85 -16.01
N ASP A 49 -3.25 5.64 -15.93
CA ASP A 49 -4.33 5.13 -16.79
C ASP A 49 -5.68 5.01 -16.07
N ASP A 50 -5.87 5.81 -15.00
CA ASP A 50 -7.06 5.91 -14.15
C ASP A 50 -7.40 4.65 -13.33
N ARG A 51 -6.63 3.58 -13.46
CA ARG A 51 -6.75 2.43 -12.54
C ARG A 51 -6.32 2.82 -11.14
N ILE A 52 -6.81 2.09 -10.16
CA ILE A 52 -6.55 2.39 -8.74
C ILE A 52 -5.78 1.22 -8.15
N VAL A 53 -4.69 1.50 -7.45
CA VAL A 53 -4.02 0.51 -6.61
C VAL A 53 -4.37 0.75 -5.17
N MET A 54 -4.59 -0.34 -4.44
CA MET A 54 -4.76 -0.32 -2.99
C MET A 54 -3.76 -1.29 -2.37
N ILE A 55 -3.20 -0.90 -1.24
CA ILE A 55 -2.28 -1.72 -0.47
C ILE A 55 -2.81 -2.01 0.93
N GLY A 56 -2.33 -3.09 1.52
CA GLY A 56 -2.53 -3.41 2.94
C GLY A 56 -1.52 -4.45 3.42
N GLY A 57 -1.50 -4.67 4.73
CA GLY A 57 -0.57 -5.56 5.43
C GLY A 57 -1.26 -6.64 6.25
N HIS A 58 -0.88 -7.90 6.00
CA HIS A 58 -1.17 -9.04 6.85
C HIS A 58 -0.18 -10.17 6.48
N SER A 59 1.01 -10.10 7.06
CA SER A 59 2.17 -10.97 6.77
C SER A 59 2.94 -10.69 5.48
N GLU A 60 2.34 -9.99 4.51
CA GLU A 60 2.98 -9.60 3.25
C GLU A 60 2.48 -8.23 2.83
N PHE A 61 3.23 -7.54 1.95
CA PHE A 61 2.69 -6.36 1.27
C PHE A 61 1.69 -6.80 0.23
N ASN A 62 0.40 -6.71 0.55
CA ASN A 62 -0.68 -7.05 -0.34
C ASN A 62 -1.08 -5.84 -1.18
N VAL A 63 -1.28 -6.08 -2.47
CA VAL A 63 -1.64 -5.07 -3.46
C VAL A 63 -2.78 -5.59 -4.31
N ILE A 64 -3.82 -4.79 -4.45
CA ILE A 64 -4.85 -5.04 -5.45
C ILE A 64 -4.92 -3.88 -6.43
N ARG A 65 -5.40 -4.20 -7.64
CA ARG A 65 -5.73 -3.18 -8.62
C ARG A 65 -7.20 -3.23 -8.97
N LEU A 66 -7.78 -2.06 -9.14
CA LEU A 66 -9.14 -1.85 -9.57
C LEU A 66 -9.14 -1.09 -10.90
N MET A 67 -10.20 -1.32 -11.65
CA MET A 67 -10.61 -0.50 -12.76
C MET A 67 -11.08 0.88 -12.27
N PRO A 68 -11.16 1.90 -13.15
CA PRO A 68 -11.62 3.25 -12.75
C PRO A 68 -13.04 3.28 -12.15
N ASP A 69 -13.87 2.28 -12.47
CA ASP A 69 -15.21 2.10 -11.91
C ASP A 69 -15.23 1.32 -10.58
N GLY A 70 -14.06 0.98 -10.03
CA GLY A 70 -13.93 0.24 -8.78
C GLY A 70 -14.12 -1.27 -8.89
N THR A 71 -14.37 -1.81 -10.08
CA THR A 71 -14.37 -3.26 -10.26
C THR A 71 -12.95 -3.83 -10.18
N PRO A 72 -12.73 -5.07 -9.68
CA PRO A 72 -11.40 -5.66 -9.65
C PRO A 72 -10.76 -5.79 -11.04
N ASP A 73 -9.50 -5.38 -11.18
CA ASP A 73 -8.72 -5.61 -12.40
C ASP A 73 -8.03 -6.98 -12.34
N ASN A 74 -8.71 -8.00 -12.85
CA ASN A 74 -8.21 -9.39 -12.86
C ASN A 74 -6.95 -9.60 -13.72
N SER A 75 -6.50 -8.60 -14.48
CA SER A 75 -5.24 -8.67 -15.24
C SER A 75 -3.99 -8.35 -14.40
N PHE A 76 -4.17 -7.89 -13.15
CA PHE A 76 -3.09 -7.56 -12.24
C PHE A 76 -2.68 -8.78 -11.40
N GLY A 77 -1.38 -9.06 -11.32
CA GLY A 77 -0.83 -10.15 -10.51
C GLY A 77 -1.55 -11.48 -10.77
N THR A 78 -1.95 -12.16 -9.69
CA THR A 78 -2.80 -13.34 -9.74
C THR A 78 -4.23 -12.96 -9.38
N ALA A 79 -5.11 -12.90 -10.39
CA ALA A 79 -6.53 -12.60 -10.23
C ALA A 79 -6.82 -11.26 -9.50
N GLY A 80 -6.05 -10.23 -9.83
CA GLY A 80 -6.22 -8.88 -9.28
C GLY A 80 -5.40 -8.60 -8.02
N VAL A 81 -4.61 -9.57 -7.54
CA VAL A 81 -3.82 -9.48 -6.32
C VAL A 81 -2.33 -9.73 -6.61
N SER A 82 -1.47 -8.93 -6.02
CA SER A 82 -0.03 -9.20 -5.91
C SER A 82 0.38 -9.12 -4.45
N SER A 83 1.29 -9.99 -4.04
CA SER A 83 1.81 -10.01 -2.68
C SER A 83 3.34 -10.02 -2.72
N VAL A 84 3.97 -9.16 -1.92
CA VAL A 84 5.42 -9.09 -1.81
C VAL A 84 5.84 -9.53 -0.41
N ASN A 85 6.49 -10.69 -0.37
CA ASN A 85 7.02 -11.29 0.84
C ASN A 85 8.48 -10.84 1.08
N PHE A 86 8.78 -10.36 2.29
CA PHE A 86 10.13 -10.04 2.74
C PHE A 86 10.74 -11.07 3.70
N GLY A 87 9.94 -12.01 4.22
CA GLY A 87 10.41 -13.11 5.07
C GLY A 87 9.25 -13.95 5.62
N ASP A 88 9.52 -14.61 6.74
CA ASP A 88 8.55 -15.48 7.43
C ASP A 88 7.71 -14.75 8.49
N GLU A 89 7.94 -13.45 8.69
CA GLU A 89 7.35 -12.61 9.75
C GLU A 89 6.30 -11.63 9.20
N ASP A 90 5.68 -10.85 10.09
CA ASP A 90 4.57 -9.98 9.71
C ASP A 90 5.02 -8.70 8.97
N ASP A 91 4.79 -8.63 7.66
CA ASP A 91 5.06 -7.43 6.85
C ASP A 91 3.80 -6.58 6.63
N ASP A 92 3.89 -5.27 6.89
CA ASP A 92 2.77 -4.34 6.69
C ASP A 92 3.08 -3.23 5.69
N ALA A 93 2.31 -3.16 4.60
CA ALA A 93 2.38 -2.07 3.64
C ALA A 93 1.63 -0.81 4.15
N TRP A 94 2.32 0.33 4.21
CA TRP A 94 1.80 1.55 4.86
C TRP A 94 1.64 2.75 3.92
N ASP A 95 2.41 2.79 2.82
CA ASP A 95 2.30 3.83 1.80
C ASP A 95 2.60 3.35 0.39
N VAL A 96 2.00 4.00 -0.61
CA VAL A 96 2.11 3.62 -2.03
C VAL A 96 2.16 4.85 -2.92
N ALA A 97 3.03 4.80 -3.93
CA ALA A 97 3.14 5.83 -4.96
C ALA A 97 3.30 5.19 -6.33
N VAL A 98 2.69 5.79 -7.35
CA VAL A 98 2.77 5.31 -8.74
C VAL A 98 3.67 6.24 -9.55
N GLN A 99 4.69 5.67 -10.18
CA GLN A 99 5.60 6.39 -11.07
C GLN A 99 4.90 6.70 -12.41
N PRO A 100 5.36 7.73 -13.16
CA PRO A 100 4.76 8.07 -14.45
C PRO A 100 4.77 6.96 -15.51
N ASP A 101 5.66 5.98 -15.38
CA ASP A 101 5.73 4.79 -16.24
C ASP A 101 4.80 3.65 -15.80
N GLY A 102 3.98 3.88 -14.77
CA GLY A 102 3.03 2.92 -14.23
C GLY A 102 3.63 1.93 -13.22
N LYS A 103 4.92 2.03 -12.89
CA LYS A 103 5.48 1.23 -11.79
C LYS A 103 4.94 1.67 -10.45
N ILE A 104 4.78 0.72 -9.53
CA ILE A 104 4.18 0.93 -8.21
C ILE A 104 5.27 0.77 -7.18
N VAL A 105 5.52 1.81 -6.39
CA VAL A 105 6.47 1.80 -5.27
C VAL A 105 5.67 1.69 -3.98
N ILE A 106 6.04 0.73 -3.14
CA ILE A 106 5.34 0.41 -1.89
C ILE A 106 6.35 0.57 -0.76
N LEU A 107 5.91 1.21 0.32
CA LEU A 107 6.66 1.39 1.54
C LEU A 107 5.89 0.72 2.69
N GLY A 108 6.61 0.05 3.57
CA GLY A 108 6.02 -0.58 4.74
C GLY A 108 7.04 -0.94 5.80
N VAL A 109 6.54 -1.55 6.87
CA VAL A 109 7.35 -2.14 7.93
C VAL A 109 7.58 -3.61 7.60
N ILE A 110 8.83 -4.03 7.72
CA ILE A 110 9.21 -5.44 7.78
C ILE A 110 9.43 -5.75 9.25
N ASP A 111 8.58 -6.58 9.83
CA ASP A 111 8.83 -7.02 11.20
C ASP A 111 9.96 -8.05 11.19
N GLY A 112 10.92 -7.86 12.08
CA GLY A 112 12.04 -8.75 12.26
C GLY A 112 11.70 -9.85 13.24
N ASP A 113 12.73 -10.55 13.72
CA ASP A 113 12.56 -11.62 14.71
C ASP A 113 11.70 -11.11 15.91
N PRO A 114 10.55 -11.74 16.19
CA PRO A 114 9.59 -11.30 17.22
C PRO A 114 10.18 -11.36 18.64
N THR A 115 11.33 -12.03 18.81
CA THR A 115 12.09 -12.02 20.07
C THR A 115 12.94 -10.76 20.25
N THR A 116 13.24 -10.06 19.16
CA THR A 116 14.05 -8.84 19.14
C THR A 116 13.24 -7.57 18.90
N ASN A 117 12.00 -7.70 18.42
CA ASN A 117 11.11 -6.59 18.04
C ASN A 117 11.79 -5.62 17.06
N ASN A 118 12.60 -6.18 16.15
CA ASN A 118 13.43 -5.43 15.22
C ASN A 118 12.63 -5.08 13.96
N GLN A 119 12.02 -3.91 13.91
CA GLN A 119 11.30 -3.41 12.74
C GLN A 119 12.25 -2.69 11.79
N SER A 120 12.14 -2.96 10.50
CA SER A 120 12.91 -2.31 9.44
C SER A 120 12.00 -1.66 8.41
N PHE A 121 12.55 -0.72 7.64
CA PHE A 121 11.84 -0.21 6.47
C PHE A 121 11.93 -1.21 5.33
N GLY A 122 10.79 -1.51 4.71
CA GLY A 122 10.69 -2.29 3.48
C GLY A 122 10.21 -1.43 2.33
N VAL A 123 10.91 -1.50 1.20
CA VAL A 123 10.49 -0.90 -0.06
C VAL A 123 10.42 -1.97 -1.14
N ALA A 124 9.29 -2.07 -1.81
CA ALA A 124 9.11 -2.92 -2.99
C ALA A 124 8.77 -2.07 -4.21
N ARG A 125 9.18 -2.53 -5.40
CA ARG A 125 8.69 -1.98 -6.66
C ARG A 125 8.06 -3.05 -7.53
N LEU A 126 6.83 -2.82 -7.94
CA LEU A 126 6.11 -3.65 -8.90
C LEU A 126 6.09 -2.97 -10.27
N ASN A 127 6.07 -3.77 -11.31
CA ASN A 127 5.66 -3.36 -12.65
C ASN A 127 4.17 -3.04 -12.67
N ALA A 128 3.73 -2.36 -13.73
CA ALA A 128 2.33 -2.03 -13.90
C ALA A 128 1.44 -3.28 -13.90
N ASP A 129 1.89 -4.44 -14.37
CA ASP A 129 1.10 -5.69 -14.33
C ASP A 129 1.04 -6.37 -12.95
N GLY A 130 1.70 -5.80 -11.93
CA GLY A 130 1.76 -6.35 -10.57
C GLY A 130 2.87 -7.35 -10.35
N SER A 131 3.67 -7.69 -11.37
CA SER A 131 4.88 -8.48 -11.19
C SER A 131 5.97 -7.66 -10.49
N LEU A 132 6.84 -8.33 -9.72
CA LEU A 132 7.96 -7.68 -9.03
C LEU A 132 8.99 -7.14 -10.03
N ASP A 133 9.35 -5.86 -9.94
CA ASP A 133 10.34 -5.23 -10.81
C ASP A 133 11.77 -5.54 -10.32
N THR A 134 12.34 -6.65 -10.79
CA THR A 134 13.67 -7.10 -10.40
C THR A 134 14.80 -6.16 -10.85
N SER A 135 14.54 -5.16 -11.69
CA SER A 135 15.53 -4.11 -11.98
C SER A 135 15.74 -3.14 -10.81
N PHE A 136 14.80 -3.07 -9.87
CA PHE A 136 14.92 -2.28 -8.65
C PHE A 136 15.77 -3.03 -7.62
N ASN A 137 16.93 -2.48 -7.25
CA ASN A 137 17.85 -3.10 -6.28
C ASN A 137 18.25 -4.56 -6.62
N GLY A 138 18.11 -4.98 -7.89
CA GLY A 138 18.40 -6.34 -8.36
C GLY A 138 17.40 -7.43 -7.95
N THR A 139 16.50 -7.15 -7.01
CA THR A 139 15.53 -8.13 -6.46
C THR A 139 14.09 -7.65 -6.50
N GLY A 140 13.85 -6.38 -6.80
CA GLY A 140 12.57 -5.70 -6.63
C GLY A 140 12.27 -5.25 -5.20
N LYS A 141 13.17 -5.54 -4.26
CA LYS A 141 13.00 -5.31 -2.83
C LYS A 141 14.23 -4.59 -2.26
N LEU A 142 13.99 -3.73 -1.30
CA LEU A 142 15.02 -3.07 -0.52
C LEU A 142 14.57 -3.08 0.94
N VAL A 143 15.41 -3.62 1.82
CA VAL A 143 15.27 -3.49 3.27
C VAL A 143 16.39 -2.59 3.74
N PHE A 144 16.06 -1.59 4.55
CA PHE A 144 17.06 -0.77 5.19
C PHE A 144 16.80 -0.65 6.69
N ASP A 145 17.86 -0.94 7.44
CA ASP A 145 17.94 -0.78 8.89
C ASP A 145 18.72 0.51 9.17
N LEU A 146 18.26 1.29 10.13
CA LEU A 146 18.87 2.57 10.54
C LEU A 146 19.66 2.41 11.85
N ASP A 147 20.29 1.25 12.05
CA ASP A 147 21.08 0.86 13.23
C ASP A 147 20.28 0.95 14.55
N ASN A 148 18.97 0.65 14.46
CA ASN A 148 18.04 0.81 15.56
C ASN A 148 16.97 -0.28 15.51
N PRO A 149 16.61 -0.93 16.64
CA PRO A 149 15.61 -2.00 16.64
C PRO A 149 14.25 -1.56 16.10
N GLU A 150 13.76 -0.36 16.40
CA GLU A 150 12.41 0.03 16.02
C GLU A 150 12.41 1.12 14.95
N ASN A 151 12.17 0.75 13.69
CA ASN A 151 12.12 1.65 12.56
C ASN A 151 10.70 1.77 11.98
N TYR A 152 10.18 3.00 11.89
CA TYR A 152 8.80 3.28 11.50
C TYR A 152 8.75 4.16 10.25
N PRO A 153 8.50 3.60 9.05
CA PRO A 153 8.13 4.39 7.90
C PRO A 153 6.85 5.18 8.14
N GLN A 154 6.68 6.30 7.45
CA GLN A 154 5.48 7.13 7.57
C GLN A 154 5.00 7.66 6.23
N ALA A 155 5.92 7.98 5.33
CA ALA A 155 5.57 8.60 4.06
C ALA A 155 6.50 8.21 2.93
N LEU A 156 5.92 8.08 1.75
CA LEU A 156 6.57 7.84 0.48
C LEU A 156 6.20 8.98 -0.49
N ALA A 157 7.20 9.53 -1.17
CA ALA A 157 6.97 10.52 -2.22
C ALA A 157 7.89 10.28 -3.42
N LEU A 158 7.42 10.65 -4.61
CA LEU A 158 8.20 10.58 -5.84
C LEU A 158 8.62 11.97 -6.28
N GLN A 159 9.89 12.13 -6.64
CA GLN A 159 10.38 13.33 -7.30
C GLN A 159 10.13 13.26 -8.82
N PRO A 160 10.04 14.41 -9.51
CA PRO A 160 9.90 14.45 -10.97
C PRO A 160 11.02 13.74 -11.75
N ASP A 161 12.22 13.60 -11.16
CA ASP A 161 13.35 12.90 -11.77
C ASP A 161 13.34 11.38 -11.51
N GLY A 162 12.28 10.85 -10.89
CA GLY A 162 12.09 9.44 -10.61
C GLY A 162 12.72 8.95 -9.30
N LYS A 163 13.34 9.83 -8.52
CA LYS A 163 13.83 9.48 -7.17
C LYS A 163 12.67 9.25 -6.20
N ILE A 164 12.94 8.36 -5.25
CA ILE A 164 12.00 7.96 -4.20
C ILE A 164 12.46 8.60 -2.89
N LEU A 165 11.57 9.35 -2.24
CA LEU A 165 11.76 9.87 -0.88
C LEU A 165 10.98 9.00 0.09
N VAL A 166 11.62 8.65 1.19
CA VAL A 166 10.99 7.97 2.31
C VAL A 166 11.25 8.79 3.56
N ALA A 167 10.21 8.95 4.38
CA ALA A 167 10.31 9.56 5.70
C ALA A 167 9.74 8.62 6.75
N GLY A 168 10.27 8.73 7.97
CA GLY A 168 9.87 7.92 9.11
C GLY A 168 10.61 8.37 10.36
N TYR A 169 10.62 7.52 11.38
CA TYR A 169 11.39 7.76 12.60
C TYR A 169 11.91 6.44 13.15
N THR A 170 12.88 6.52 14.06
CA THR A 170 13.37 5.36 14.78
C THR A 170 13.15 5.56 16.26
N LYS A 171 12.93 4.48 17.01
CA LYS A 171 12.91 4.54 18.47
C LYS A 171 14.15 3.85 19.03
N PRO A 172 15.22 4.62 19.30
CA PRO A 172 16.33 4.13 20.10
C PRO A 172 15.80 3.50 21.37
N VAL A 173 16.44 2.42 21.81
CA VAL A 173 16.19 1.84 23.14
C VAL A 173 16.52 2.92 24.19
N GLY A 174 15.52 3.69 24.63
CA GLY A 174 15.64 4.72 25.68
C GLY A 174 15.65 6.21 25.27
N SER A 175 15.41 6.60 24.01
CA SER A 175 15.20 8.02 23.62
C SER A 175 14.57 8.11 22.23
N CYS A 176 13.71 9.10 21.93
CA CYS A 176 13.18 9.34 20.57
C CYS A 176 14.06 10.37 19.84
N ASP A 177 14.74 9.99 18.76
CA ASP A 177 15.43 10.93 17.86
C ASP A 177 14.87 10.84 16.43
N PHE A 178 14.80 11.97 15.73
CA PHE A 178 14.41 12.05 14.32
C PHE A 178 15.62 11.76 13.42
N VAL A 179 15.41 10.96 12.37
CA VAL A 179 16.36 10.73 11.26
C VAL A 179 15.74 11.16 9.95
#